data_AF-R7VYT0-F1
#
_entry.id   AF-R7VYT0-F1
#
_cell.length_a   1.000
_cell.length_b   1.000
_cell.length_c   1.000
_cell.angle_alpha   90.00
_cell.angle_beta   90.00
_cell.angle_gamma   90.00
#
_symmetry.space_group_name_H-M   'P 1'
#
loop_
_entity.id
_entity.type
_entity.pdbx_description
1 polymer ?
#
loop_
_entity_poly.entity_id
_entity_poly.type
_entity_poly.pdbx_seq_one_letter_code
_entity_poly.pdbx_strand_id
1 'polypeptide(L)'
;MNSCFVGSSFLITLPPEIQDPQALAHLAGLNFYLSLYEQDPGWVTFIQNELNHNTPLEDIPGRLKLFLMEEKLSSMRQDVIQEFVALYQRVGPYLPIEPYLVDEALRSYLDHIHATDSFTVLQASYQDLRENEGGSVFFRNAVSHNRDLLEAESSARRCLEVEQRIRWEEIPKSKASLERAEHEHALDLFKSEDLRRELEKKRAG
;
A
#
# COMPACT_ATOMS: atom_id res chain seq x y z
N MET A 1 -20.02 -3.45 -1.19
CA MET A 1 -19.99 -1.97 -1.17
C MET A 1 -18.56 -1.59 -1.51
N ASN A 2 -18.32 -1.26 -2.78
CA ASN A 2 -16.98 -1.02 -3.31
C ASN A 2 -16.52 0.38 -2.92
N SER A 3 -15.46 0.43 -2.12
CA SER A 3 -14.73 1.65 -1.83
C SER A 3 -13.70 1.86 -2.93
N CYS A 4 -14.02 2.72 -3.89
CA CYS A 4 -13.02 3.32 -4.77
C CYS A 4 -12.25 4.35 -3.94
N PHE A 5 -11.14 3.95 -3.32
CA PHE A 5 -10.21 4.92 -2.76
C PHE A 5 -9.41 5.54 -3.91
N VAL A 6 -9.64 6.84 -4.06
CA VAL A 6 -9.05 7.79 -4.97
C VAL A 6 -7.52 7.74 -4.85
N GLY A 7 -6.86 7.14 -5.84
CA GLY A 7 -5.48 7.46 -6.14
C GLY A 7 -5.45 8.90 -6.63
N SER A 8 -4.95 9.80 -5.79
CA SER A 8 -4.68 11.19 -6.16
C SER A 8 -3.46 11.21 -7.08
N SER A 9 -3.64 10.77 -8.33
CA SER A 9 -2.87 11.34 -9.44
C SER A 9 -3.22 12.82 -9.43
N PHE A 10 -2.23 13.71 -9.45
CA PHE A 10 -2.51 15.11 -9.71
C PHE A 10 -3.24 15.19 -11.06
N LEU A 11 -4.57 15.32 -11.00
CA LEU A 11 -5.46 15.56 -12.11
C LEU A 11 -5.24 16.99 -12.57
N ILE A 12 -4.09 17.24 -13.16
CA ILE A 12 -4.01 18.22 -14.22
C ILE A 12 -3.77 17.38 -15.47
N THR A 13 -4.84 16.76 -15.97
CA THR A 13 -4.87 16.28 -17.35
C THR A 13 -4.57 17.47 -18.23
N LEU A 14 -3.31 17.59 -18.65
CA LEU A 14 -2.91 18.58 -19.64
C LEU A 14 -3.82 18.46 -20.84
N PRO A 15 -4.24 19.60 -21.43
CA PRO A 15 -4.95 19.61 -22.69
C PRO A 15 -4.25 18.64 -23.66
N PRO A 16 -4.99 17.77 -24.38
CA PRO A 16 -4.42 16.79 -25.29
C PRO A 16 -3.42 17.43 -26.28
N GLU A 17 -3.58 18.72 -26.55
CA GLU A 17 -2.65 19.56 -27.28
C GLU A 17 -1.24 19.51 -26.68
N ILE A 18 -1.03 19.70 -25.37
CA ILE A 18 0.33 19.74 -24.76
C ILE A 18 1.00 18.35 -24.71
N GLN A 19 0.22 17.28 -24.87
CA GLN A 19 0.73 15.91 -24.92
C GLN A 19 1.33 15.54 -26.29
N ASP A 20 1.11 16.38 -27.32
CA ASP A 20 1.67 16.23 -28.66
C ASP A 20 3.08 16.86 -28.75
N PRO A 21 4.11 16.12 -29.19
CA PRO A 21 5.44 16.65 -29.50
C PRO A 21 5.44 17.87 -30.42
N GLN A 22 4.45 17.97 -31.32
CA GLN A 22 4.32 19.09 -32.25
C GLN A 22 3.81 20.36 -31.53
N ALA A 23 2.89 20.24 -30.58
CA ALA A 23 2.43 21.35 -29.75
C ALA A 23 3.49 21.84 -28.74
N LEU A 24 4.35 20.94 -28.25
CA LEU A 24 5.53 21.31 -27.47
C LEU A 24 6.54 22.16 -28.28
N ALA A 25 6.60 21.97 -29.61
CA ALA A 25 7.35 22.88 -30.49
C ALA A 25 6.62 24.22 -30.71
N HIS A 26 5.28 24.22 -30.68
CA HIS A 26 4.46 25.44 -30.78
C HIS A 26 4.50 26.31 -29.51
N LEU A 27 4.83 25.75 -28.33
CA LEU A 27 5.11 26.49 -27.09
C LEU A 27 6.25 27.50 -27.21
N ALA A 28 7.18 27.30 -28.16
CA ALA A 28 8.23 28.28 -28.46
C ALA A 28 7.68 29.58 -29.07
N GLY A 29 6.42 29.61 -29.51
CA GLY A 29 5.72 30.80 -29.97
C GLY A 29 4.94 31.49 -28.85
N LEU A 30 5.14 32.80 -28.67
CA LEU A 30 4.35 33.67 -27.78
C LEU A 30 2.83 33.48 -27.90
N ASN A 31 2.33 33.08 -29.07
CA ASN A 31 0.91 32.83 -29.32
C ASN A 31 0.33 31.65 -28.53
N PHE A 32 1.11 30.60 -28.27
CA PHE A 32 0.61 29.44 -27.53
C PHE A 32 0.45 29.76 -26.04
N TYR A 33 1.40 30.51 -25.49
CA TYR A 33 1.33 31.04 -24.12
C TYR A 33 0.11 31.93 -23.89
N LEU A 34 -0.16 32.83 -24.83
CA LEU A 34 -1.36 33.69 -24.79
C LEU A 34 -2.64 32.86 -24.94
N SER A 35 -2.66 31.85 -25.82
CA SER A 35 -3.82 30.97 -25.96
C SER A 35 -4.10 30.13 -24.70
N LEU A 36 -3.07 29.69 -23.97
CA LEU A 36 -3.24 28.98 -22.70
C LEU A 36 -3.76 29.91 -21.60
N TYR A 37 -3.25 31.14 -21.53
CA TYR A 37 -3.74 32.15 -20.58
C TYR A 37 -5.22 32.50 -20.81
N GLU A 38 -5.63 32.61 -22.08
CA GLU A 38 -7.01 32.92 -22.46
C GLU A 38 -7.97 31.74 -22.25
N GLN A 39 -7.50 30.50 -22.42
CA GLN A 39 -8.32 29.30 -22.26
C GLN A 39 -8.50 28.88 -20.80
N ASP A 40 -7.41 28.88 -20.01
CA ASP A 40 -7.45 28.55 -18.59
C ASP A 40 -6.23 29.13 -17.84
N PRO A 41 -6.41 30.25 -17.09
CA PRO A 41 -5.36 30.93 -16.33
C PRO A 41 -4.69 30.05 -15.25
N GLY A 42 -5.34 28.97 -14.82
CA GLY A 42 -4.79 28.02 -13.85
C GLY A 42 -3.54 27.31 -14.39
N TRP A 43 -3.47 27.06 -15.69
CA TRP A 43 -2.31 26.45 -16.34
C TRP A 43 -1.10 27.35 -16.36
N VAL A 44 -1.29 28.64 -16.61
CA VAL A 44 -0.19 29.59 -16.61
C VAL A 44 0.41 29.69 -15.22
N THR A 45 -0.43 29.65 -14.19
CA THR A 45 -0.01 29.66 -12.78
C THR A 45 0.70 28.35 -12.40
N PHE A 46 0.19 27.19 -12.84
CA PHE A 46 0.84 25.89 -12.65
C PHE A 46 2.19 25.82 -13.35
N ILE A 47 2.26 26.20 -14.62
CA ILE A 47 3.51 26.27 -15.39
C ILE A 47 4.48 27.26 -14.75
N GLN A 48 4.04 28.42 -14.25
CA GLN A 48 4.90 29.37 -13.56
C GLN A 48 5.38 28.88 -12.18
N ASN A 49 4.60 28.06 -11.49
CA ASN A 49 4.97 27.48 -10.20
C ASN A 49 5.94 26.30 -10.37
N GLU A 50 5.63 25.38 -11.28
CA GLU A 50 6.48 24.22 -11.57
C GLU A 50 7.73 24.63 -12.35
N LEU A 51 7.59 25.53 -13.33
CA LEU A 51 8.72 26.19 -13.95
C LEU A 51 9.13 27.40 -13.11
N ASN A 52 9.97 27.22 -12.07
CA ASN A 52 10.75 28.26 -11.38
C ASN A 52 10.69 29.61 -12.11
N HIS A 53 10.16 30.65 -11.46
CA HIS A 53 9.92 31.98 -12.03
C HIS A 53 11.13 32.62 -12.74
N ASN A 54 12.33 32.06 -12.56
CA ASN A 54 13.57 32.48 -13.21
C ASN A 54 13.95 31.68 -14.48
N THR A 55 13.10 30.76 -14.95
CA THR A 55 13.37 29.97 -16.18
C THR A 55 13.27 30.90 -17.40
N PRO A 56 14.34 31.06 -18.20
CA PRO A 56 14.26 31.83 -19.44
C PRO A 56 13.16 31.31 -20.35
N LEU A 57 12.44 32.19 -21.05
CA LEU A 57 11.32 31.81 -21.93
C LEU A 57 11.73 30.74 -22.98
N GLU A 58 12.98 30.79 -23.43
CA GLU A 58 13.56 29.88 -24.41
C GLU A 58 13.74 28.45 -23.87
N ASP A 59 13.94 28.29 -22.56
CA ASP A 59 14.16 26.99 -21.90
C ASP A 59 12.86 26.32 -21.44
N ILE A 60 11.76 27.06 -21.43
CA ILE A 60 10.46 26.57 -20.98
C ILE A 60 10.02 25.32 -21.76
N PRO A 61 10.03 25.27 -23.11
CA PRO A 61 9.56 24.09 -23.83
C PRO A 61 10.35 22.83 -23.45
N GLY A 62 11.66 22.96 -23.24
CA GLY A 62 12.53 21.86 -22.80
C GLY A 62 12.20 21.40 -21.39
N ARG A 63 12.00 22.33 -20.45
CA ARG A 63 11.71 22.01 -19.07
C ARG A 63 10.31 21.42 -18.87
N LEU A 64 9.31 21.93 -19.59
CA LEU A 64 7.98 21.32 -19.62
C LEU A 64 8.05 19.90 -20.17
N LYS A 65 8.79 19.68 -21.26
CA LYS A 65 8.98 18.33 -21.82
C LYS A 65 9.57 17.35 -20.80
N LEU A 66 10.58 17.77 -20.03
CA LEU A 66 11.16 16.93 -18.96
C LEU A 66 10.13 16.59 -17.89
N PHE A 67 9.38 17.58 -17.42
CA PHE A 67 8.29 17.38 -16.45
C PHE A 67 7.26 16.37 -16.97
N LEU A 68 6.80 16.52 -18.22
CA LEU A 68 5.85 15.60 -18.84
C LEU A 68 6.39 14.17 -18.94
N MET A 69 7.68 14.03 -19.25
CA MET A 69 8.34 12.73 -19.30
C MET A 69 8.41 12.10 -17.91
N GLU A 70 8.71 12.88 -16.88
CA GLU A 70 8.77 12.42 -15.49
C GLU A 70 7.39 12.05 -14.95
N GLU A 71 6.36 12.85 -15.21
CA GLU A 71 4.97 12.55 -14.85
C GLU A 71 4.48 11.26 -15.52
N LYS A 72 4.72 11.12 -16.83
CA LYS A 72 4.36 9.91 -17.58
C LYS A 72 5.05 8.67 -17.01
N LEU A 73 6.32 8.82 -16.62
CA LEU A 73 7.09 7.75 -16.03
C LEU A 73 6.62 7.42 -14.61
N SER A 74 6.28 8.42 -13.81
CA SER A 74 5.70 8.29 -12.48
C SER A 74 4.36 7.54 -12.52
N SER A 75 3.48 7.92 -13.45
CA SER A 75 2.21 7.23 -13.70
C SER A 75 2.44 5.77 -14.08
N MET A 76 3.35 5.50 -15.02
CA MET A 76 3.65 4.13 -15.44
C MET A 76 4.22 3.28 -14.30
N ARG A 77 5.07 3.85 -13.42
CA ARG A 77 5.52 3.16 -12.21
C ARG A 77 4.34 2.78 -11.31
N GLN A 78 3.41 3.70 -11.07
CA GLN A 78 2.22 3.43 -10.26
C GLN A 78 1.35 2.33 -10.88
N ASP A 79 1.13 2.35 -12.19
CA ASP A 79 0.33 1.35 -12.89
C ASP A 79 0.95 -0.06 -12.76
N VAL A 80 2.27 -0.18 -12.94
CA VAL A 80 3.02 -1.44 -12.74
C VAL A 80 2.88 -1.93 -11.30
N ILE A 81 3.07 -1.03 -10.31
CA ILE A 81 2.95 -1.37 -8.89
C ILE A 81 1.54 -1.87 -8.58
N GLN A 82 0.51 -1.13 -8.99
CA GLN A 82 -0.87 -1.49 -8.71
C GLN A 82 -1.26 -2.83 -9.33
N GLU A 83 -0.92 -3.07 -10.61
CA GLU A 83 -1.24 -4.34 -11.26
C GLU A 83 -0.46 -5.50 -10.64
N PHE A 84 0.82 -5.31 -10.33
CA PHE A 84 1.64 -6.33 -9.66
C PHE A 84 1.09 -6.71 -8.29
N VAL A 85 0.77 -5.73 -7.45
CA VAL A 85 0.19 -5.97 -6.11
C VAL A 85 -1.16 -6.67 -6.23
N ALA A 86 -2.02 -6.22 -7.15
CA ALA A 86 -3.32 -6.84 -7.37
C ALA A 86 -3.18 -8.27 -7.90
N LEU A 87 -2.19 -8.55 -8.75
CA LEU A 87 -1.91 -9.88 -9.25
C LEU A 87 -1.35 -10.79 -8.15
N TYR A 88 -0.46 -10.28 -7.31
CA TYR A 88 0.10 -11.00 -6.16
C TYR A 88 -1.01 -11.46 -5.21
N GLN A 89 -2.00 -10.60 -4.94
CA GLN A 89 -3.16 -10.95 -4.11
C GLN A 89 -4.09 -11.98 -4.75
N ARG A 90 -4.22 -11.96 -6.08
CA ARG A 90 -5.12 -12.87 -6.83
C ARG A 90 -4.52 -14.25 -7.02
N VAL A 91 -3.23 -14.33 -7.34
CA VAL A 91 -2.55 -15.55 -7.82
C VAL A 91 -1.53 -16.09 -6.82
N GLY A 92 -1.10 -15.27 -5.87
CA GLY A 92 -0.07 -15.64 -4.90
C GLY A 92 -0.45 -16.91 -4.12
N PRO A 93 0.37 -17.98 -4.14
CA PRO A 93 0.20 -19.13 -3.27
C PRO A 93 0.61 -18.83 -1.81
N TYR A 94 1.03 -17.59 -1.53
CA TYR A 94 1.56 -17.13 -0.26
C TYR A 94 0.46 -16.35 0.46
N LEU A 95 0.42 -16.46 1.79
CA LEU A 95 -0.56 -15.77 2.65
C LEU A 95 -0.72 -14.28 2.28
N PRO A 96 -1.86 -13.66 2.60
CA PRO A 96 -2.05 -12.22 2.39
C PRO A 96 -0.94 -11.41 3.09
N ILE A 97 0.02 -10.94 2.29
CA ILE A 97 1.05 -9.98 2.69
C ILE A 97 0.44 -8.58 2.54
N GLU A 98 0.82 -7.66 3.41
CA GLU A 98 0.38 -6.28 3.30
C GLU A 98 0.79 -5.66 1.95
N PRO A 99 -0.10 -4.91 1.27
CA PRO A 99 0.17 -4.35 -0.06
C PRO A 99 1.48 -3.55 -0.15
N TYR A 100 1.84 -2.83 0.91
CA TYR A 100 3.05 -1.99 0.93
C TYR A 100 4.35 -2.82 0.94
N LEU A 101 4.35 -4.01 1.54
CA LEU A 101 5.52 -4.91 1.53
C LEU A 101 5.72 -5.52 0.15
N VAL A 102 4.62 -5.78 -0.57
CA VAL A 102 4.66 -6.26 -1.96
C VAL A 102 5.15 -5.15 -2.90
N ASP A 103 4.73 -3.90 -2.67
CA ASP A 103 5.28 -2.72 -3.36
C ASP A 103 6.78 -2.58 -3.11
N GLU A 104 7.23 -2.68 -1.86
CA GLU A 104 8.65 -2.58 -1.51
C GLU A 104 9.51 -3.67 -2.18
N ALA A 105 9.03 -4.92 -2.19
CA ALA A 105 9.66 -6.01 -2.92
C ALA A 105 9.76 -5.72 -4.43
N LEU A 106 8.69 -5.21 -5.04
CA LEU A 106 8.70 -4.85 -6.44
C LEU A 106 9.69 -3.72 -6.73
N ARG A 107 9.73 -2.67 -5.90
CA ARG A 107 10.67 -1.56 -6.03
C ARG A 107 12.11 -2.03 -5.96
N SER A 108 12.43 -2.90 -5.00
CA SER A 108 13.73 -3.56 -4.90
C SER A 108 14.13 -4.27 -6.21
N TYR A 109 13.20 -5.00 -6.82
CA TYR A 109 13.45 -5.67 -8.09
C TYR A 109 13.60 -4.68 -9.26
N LEU A 110 12.76 -3.64 -9.34
CA LEU A 110 12.84 -2.60 -10.37
C LEU A 110 14.18 -1.86 -10.32
N ASP A 111 14.68 -1.57 -9.12
CA ASP A 111 16.00 -0.97 -8.92
C ASP A 111 17.12 -1.93 -9.36
N HIS A 112 16.99 -3.22 -9.03
CA HIS A 112 17.95 -4.25 -9.43
C HIS A 112 18.10 -4.38 -10.96
N ILE A 113 16.99 -4.25 -11.70
CA ILE A 113 17.01 -4.31 -13.18
C ILE A 113 17.16 -2.93 -13.83
N HIS A 114 17.40 -1.86 -13.05
CA HIS A 114 17.48 -0.47 -13.51
C HIS A 114 16.25 -0.03 -14.35
N ALA A 115 15.07 -0.54 -14.00
CA ALA A 115 13.82 -0.23 -14.69
C ALA A 115 13.09 0.99 -14.13
N THR A 116 13.45 1.45 -12.92
CA THR A 116 12.77 2.53 -12.20
C THR A 116 12.61 3.81 -13.05
N ASP A 117 13.59 4.11 -13.90
CA ASP A 117 13.59 5.28 -14.79
C ASP A 117 13.50 4.91 -16.29
N SER A 118 13.12 3.67 -16.61
CA SER A 118 12.96 3.22 -18.00
C SER A 118 11.49 3.01 -18.36
N PHE A 119 10.89 4.00 -19.02
CA PHE A 119 9.51 3.91 -19.49
C PHE A 119 9.26 2.67 -20.35
N THR A 120 10.19 2.32 -21.24
CA THR A 120 10.06 1.15 -22.13
C THR A 120 10.02 -0.18 -21.38
N VAL A 121 10.85 -0.33 -20.34
CA VAL A 121 10.88 -1.55 -19.52
C VAL A 121 9.63 -1.62 -18.65
N LEU A 122 9.24 -0.51 -18.01
CA LEU A 122 8.01 -0.46 -17.21
C LEU A 122 6.77 -0.77 -18.06
N GLN A 123 6.67 -0.21 -19.26
CA GLN A 123 5.57 -0.48 -20.19
C GLN A 123 5.53 -1.95 -20.62
N ALA A 124 6.68 -2.55 -20.94
CA ALA A 124 6.76 -3.97 -21.28
C ALA A 124 6.37 -4.87 -20.10
N SER A 125 6.84 -4.55 -18.89
CA SER A 125 6.48 -5.25 -17.65
C SER A 125 4.99 -5.14 -17.34
N TYR A 126 4.40 -3.94 -17.49
CA TYR A 126 2.96 -3.74 -17.34
C TYR A 126 2.16 -4.61 -18.31
N GLN A 127 2.57 -4.63 -19.58
CA GLN A 127 1.91 -5.43 -20.60
C GLN A 127 2.01 -6.94 -20.28
N ASP A 128 3.19 -7.42 -19.89
CA ASP A 128 3.39 -8.82 -19.50
C ASP A 128 2.50 -9.22 -18.30
N LEU A 129 2.38 -8.35 -17.28
CA LEU A 129 1.50 -8.57 -16.13
C LEU A 129 0.04 -8.70 -16.54
N ARG A 130 -0.42 -7.84 -17.47
CA ARG A 130 -1.81 -7.81 -17.94
C ARG A 130 -2.17 -8.98 -18.83
N GLU A 131 -1.24 -9.43 -19.68
CA GLU A 131 -1.49 -10.48 -20.67
C GLU A 131 -1.33 -11.89 -20.08
N ASN A 132 -0.34 -12.07 -19.18
CA ASN A 132 0.09 -13.39 -18.77
C ASN A 132 -0.25 -13.74 -17.31
N GLU A 133 -0.74 -12.79 -16.51
CA GLU A 133 -1.11 -12.98 -15.09
C GLU A 133 -0.04 -13.81 -14.33
N GLY A 134 -0.39 -14.94 -13.71
CA GLY A 134 0.55 -15.82 -13.00
C GLY A 134 1.63 -16.45 -13.87
N GLY A 135 1.46 -16.43 -15.19
CA GLY A 135 2.44 -16.85 -16.19
C GLY A 135 3.45 -15.75 -16.56
N SER A 136 3.25 -14.51 -16.09
CA SER A 136 4.15 -13.38 -16.35
C SER A 136 5.58 -13.70 -15.90
N VAL A 137 6.51 -13.56 -16.84
CA VAL A 137 7.94 -13.74 -16.57
C VAL A 137 8.43 -12.65 -15.63
N PHE A 138 7.96 -11.41 -15.84
CA PHE A 138 8.25 -10.30 -14.95
C PHE A 138 7.79 -10.59 -13.52
N PHE A 139 6.55 -11.04 -13.34
CA PHE A 139 5.99 -11.37 -12.04
C PHE A 139 6.81 -12.43 -11.30
N ARG A 140 7.12 -13.54 -11.98
CA ARG A 140 7.87 -14.65 -11.40
C ARG A 140 9.29 -14.24 -11.01
N ASN A 141 9.95 -13.42 -11.82
CA ASN A 141 11.30 -12.94 -11.52
C ASN A 141 11.30 -11.98 -10.33
N ALA A 142 10.35 -11.04 -10.26
CA ALA A 142 10.22 -10.12 -9.14
C ALA A 142 9.93 -10.84 -7.81
N VAL A 143 9.03 -11.84 -7.83
CA VAL A 143 8.74 -12.67 -6.66
C VAL A 143 9.95 -13.54 -6.28
N SER A 144 10.64 -14.13 -7.26
CA SER A 144 11.83 -14.94 -7.01
C SER A 144 12.99 -14.13 -6.46
N HIS A 145 13.16 -12.88 -6.89
CA HIS A 145 14.21 -11.98 -6.41
C HIS A 145 14.02 -11.63 -4.94
N ASN A 146 12.77 -11.45 -4.50
CA ASN A 146 12.42 -11.05 -3.14
C ASN A 146 11.90 -12.22 -2.29
N ARG A 147 12.21 -13.46 -2.69
CA ARG A 147 11.61 -14.65 -2.10
C ARG A 147 11.82 -14.72 -0.60
N ASP A 148 13.05 -14.52 -0.13
CA ASP A 148 13.38 -14.63 1.29
C ASP A 148 12.62 -13.60 2.14
N LEU A 149 12.49 -12.36 1.63
CA LEU A 149 11.73 -11.29 2.28
C LEU A 149 10.24 -11.62 2.34
N LEU A 150 9.66 -12.05 1.22
CA LEU A 150 8.24 -12.39 1.13
C LEU A 150 7.90 -13.63 1.98
N GLU A 151 8.78 -14.63 2.01
CA GLU A 151 8.61 -15.83 2.86
C GLU A 151 8.76 -15.50 4.35
N ALA A 152 9.72 -14.65 4.72
CA ALA A 152 9.91 -14.21 6.11
C ALA A 152 8.67 -13.49 6.64
N GLU A 153 8.15 -12.51 5.91
CA GLU A 153 6.92 -11.78 6.27
C GLU A 153 5.70 -12.69 6.35
N SER A 154 5.57 -13.60 5.37
CA SER A 154 4.51 -14.62 5.38
C SER A 154 4.60 -15.56 6.59
N SER A 155 5.81 -15.91 7.02
CA SER A 155 6.04 -16.78 8.18
C SER A 155 5.76 -16.06 9.51
N ALA A 156 6.23 -14.82 9.65
CA ALA A 156 6.00 -14.00 10.84
C ALA A 156 4.50 -13.78 11.07
N ARG A 157 3.74 -13.52 10.00
CA ARG A 157 2.29 -13.35 10.07
C ARG A 157 1.57 -14.62 10.49
N ARG A 158 1.97 -15.79 9.96
CA ARG A 158 1.45 -17.10 10.40
C ARG A 158 1.69 -17.34 11.88
N CYS A 159 2.89 -17.05 12.39
CA CYS A 159 3.22 -17.22 13.79
C CYS A 159 2.32 -16.34 14.67
N LEU A 160 2.15 -15.06 14.30
CA LEU A 160 1.26 -14.13 15.02
C LEU A 160 -0.19 -14.61 15.04
N GLU A 161 -0.73 -15.07 13.91
CA GLU A 161 -2.10 -15.61 13.85
C GLU A 161 -2.27 -16.85 14.75
N VAL A 162 -1.28 -17.74 14.76
CA VAL A 162 -1.28 -18.93 15.63
C VAL A 162 -1.22 -18.53 17.11
N GLU A 163 -0.33 -17.61 17.49
CA GLU A 163 -0.22 -17.10 18.86
C GLU A 163 -1.51 -16.43 19.32
N GLN A 164 -2.13 -15.62 18.47
CA GLN A 164 -3.42 -15.00 18.75
C GLN A 164 -4.49 -16.07 18.96
N ARG A 165 -4.55 -17.08 18.09
CA ARG A 165 -5.51 -18.18 18.22
C ARG A 165 -5.34 -18.94 19.54
N ILE A 166 -4.11 -19.31 19.88
CA ILE A 166 -3.79 -19.98 21.15
C ILE A 166 -4.23 -19.13 22.34
N ARG A 167 -3.89 -17.84 22.33
CA ARG A 167 -4.29 -16.90 23.39
C ARG A 167 -5.81 -16.81 23.54
N TRP A 168 -6.54 -16.71 22.42
CA TRP A 168 -8.01 -16.66 22.44
C TRP A 168 -8.64 -17.98 22.90
N GLU A 169 -8.04 -19.13 22.59
CA GLU A 169 -8.47 -20.44 23.08
C GLU A 169 -8.20 -20.65 24.58
N GLU A 170 -7.17 -20.00 25.13
CA GLU A 170 -6.81 -20.10 26.55
C GLU A 170 -7.68 -19.23 27.46
N ILE A 171 -8.19 -18.09 26.98
CA ILE A 171 -9.03 -17.16 27.76
C ILE A 171 -10.29 -17.84 28.35
N PRO A 172 -11.09 -18.61 27.59
CA PRO A 172 -12.24 -19.33 28.16
C PRO A 172 -11.82 -20.37 29.20
N LYS A 173 -10.70 -21.06 28.99
CA LYS A 173 -10.20 -22.11 29.90
C LYS A 173 -9.72 -21.52 31.22
N SER A 174 -8.99 -20.42 31.17
CA SER A 174 -8.55 -19.70 32.37
C SER A 174 -9.73 -19.11 33.13
N LYS A 175 -10.69 -18.49 32.43
CA LYS A 175 -11.92 -17.97 33.03
C LYS A 175 -12.74 -19.07 33.74
N ALA A 176 -12.96 -20.22 33.08
CA ALA A 176 -13.67 -21.35 33.67
C ALA A 176 -12.92 -21.99 34.85
N SER A 177 -11.60 -21.84 34.93
CA SER A 177 -10.78 -22.33 36.05
C SER A 177 -10.84 -21.36 37.22
N LEU A 178 -10.83 -20.05 36.94
CA LEU A 178 -11.03 -19.00 37.95
C LEU A 178 -12.42 -19.10 38.58
N GLU A 179 -13.48 -19.21 37.78
CA GLU A 179 -14.86 -19.35 38.29
C GLU A 179 -15.01 -20.58 39.21
N ARG A 180 -14.35 -21.70 38.88
CA ARG A 180 -14.32 -22.90 39.74
C ARG A 180 -13.61 -22.64 41.07
N ALA A 181 -12.42 -22.03 41.03
CA ALA A 181 -11.66 -21.73 42.24
C ALA A 181 -12.41 -20.74 43.17
N GLU A 182 -13.07 -19.73 42.59
CA GLU A 182 -13.90 -18.79 43.35
C GLU A 182 -15.10 -19.48 44.01
N HIS A 183 -15.75 -20.41 43.30
CA HIS A 183 -16.87 -21.19 43.84
C HIS A 183 -16.42 -22.08 45.01
N GLU A 184 -15.30 -22.80 44.86
CA GLU A 184 -14.74 -23.65 45.91
C GLU A 184 -14.35 -22.83 47.15
N HIS A 185 -13.68 -21.70 46.95
CA HIS A 185 -13.32 -20.79 48.03
C HIS A 185 -14.55 -20.25 48.78
N ALA A 186 -15.61 -19.88 48.06
CA ALA A 186 -16.87 -19.44 48.67
C ALA A 186 -17.50 -20.56 49.52
N LEU A 187 -17.51 -21.81 49.03
CA LEU A 187 -18.00 -22.95 49.79
C LEU A 187 -17.23 -23.17 51.09
N ASP A 188 -15.90 -23.04 51.07
CA ASP A 188 -15.08 -23.22 52.26
C ASP A 188 -15.27 -22.10 53.28
N LEU A 189 -15.46 -20.86 52.83
CA LEU A 189 -15.86 -19.75 53.70
C LEU A 189 -17.18 -20.05 54.41
N PHE A 190 -18.21 -20.50 53.68
CA PHE A 190 -19.49 -20.86 54.28
C PHE A 190 -19.36 -21.99 55.30
N LYS A 191 -18.61 -23.06 54.99
CA LYS A 191 -18.36 -24.15 55.95
C LYS A 191 -17.65 -23.66 57.21
N SER A 192 -16.65 -22.79 57.07
CA SER A 192 -15.89 -22.24 58.21
C SER A 192 -16.77 -21.37 59.11
N GLU A 193 -17.67 -20.59 58.51
CA GLU A 193 -18.60 -19.71 59.21
C GLU A 193 -19.70 -20.51 59.92
N ASP A 194 -20.24 -21.55 59.29
CA ASP A 194 -21.18 -22.47 59.92
C ASP A 194 -20.54 -23.20 61.11
N LEU A 195 -19.29 -23.64 60.96
CA LEU A 195 -18.54 -24.28 62.04
C LEU A 195 -18.31 -23.30 63.21
N ARG A 196 -18.01 -22.03 62.91
CA ARG A 196 -17.87 -20.95 63.90
C ARG A 196 -19.18 -20.73 64.66
N ARG A 197 -20.31 -20.64 63.95
CA ARG A 197 -21.64 -20.48 64.56
C ARG A 197 -22.00 -21.66 65.47
N GLU A 198 -21.71 -22.88 65.06
CA GLU A 198 -21.96 -24.08 65.87
C GLU A 198 -21.07 -24.12 67.13
N LEU A 199 -19.81 -23.68 67.04
CA LEU A 199 -18.93 -23.54 68.20
C LEU A 199 -19.39 -22.42 69.15
N GLU A 200 -19.87 -21.30 68.63
CA GLU A 200 -20.43 -20.20 69.43
C GLU A 200 -21.70 -20.65 70.17
N LYS A 201 -22.62 -21.37 69.50
CA LYS A 201 -23.80 -21.96 70.16
C LYS A 201 -23.42 -22.92 71.29
N LYS A 202 -22.41 -23.76 71.09
CA LYS A 202 -21.91 -24.69 72.11
C LYS A 202 -21.20 -24.01 73.29
N ARG A 203 -20.71 -22.77 73.12
CA ARG A 203 -20.10 -21.98 74.20
C ARG A 203 -21.11 -21.13 74.97
N ALA A 204 -22.26 -20.85 74.38
CA ALA A 204 -23.32 -20.01 74.95
C ALA A 204 -24.42 -20.80 75.69
N GLY A 205 -24.45 -22.13 75.56
CA GLY A 205 -25.31 -23.04 76.33
C GLY A 205 -24.52 -23.80 77.39
#